data_AF-A0A392W1W7-F1
#
_entry.id   AF-A0A392W1W7-F1
#
_cell.length_a   1.000
_cell.length_b   1.000
_cell.length_c   1.000
_cell.angle_alpha   90.00
_cell.angle_beta   90.00
_cell.angle_gamma   90.00
#
_symmetry.space_group_name_H-M   'P 1'
#
loop_
_entity.id
_entity.type
_entity.pdbx_description
1 polymer ?
#
loop_
_entity_poly.entity_id
_entity_poly.type
_entity_poly.pdbx_seq_one_letter_code
_entity_poly.pdbx_strand_id
1 'polypeptide(L)' 'AQHSWENVLAQVKVANPGLEFSTEGMGMLRKLVDGQIVIPEQYRQMESEDEEEEEVEEEDNGDGGREE' A
#
# COMPACT_ATOMS: atom_id res chain seq x y z
N ALA A 1 11.04 -1.65 1.11
CA ALA A 1 11.72 -1.24 2.36
C ALA A 1 11.59 -2.34 3.43
N GLN A 2 12.62 -2.60 4.25
CA GLN A 2 12.67 -3.73 5.21
C GLN A 2 11.62 -3.66 6.36
N HIS A 3 10.86 -2.57 6.44
CA HIS A 3 9.71 -2.36 7.32
C HIS A 3 8.49 -1.88 6.53
N SER A 4 8.20 -2.50 5.38
CA SER A 4 7.02 -2.12 4.58
C SER A 4 5.72 -2.38 5.35
N TRP A 5 4.69 -1.63 4.98
CA TRP A 5 3.32 -1.81 5.47
C TRP A 5 2.84 -3.27 5.37
N GLU A 6 3.22 -3.95 4.29
CA GLU A 6 2.88 -5.35 4.06
C GLU A 6 3.50 -6.29 5.10
N ASN A 7 4.74 -6.03 5.53
CA ASN A 7 5.39 -6.83 6.56
C ASN A 7 4.70 -6.67 7.94
N VAL A 8 4.20 -5.46 8.23
CA VAL A 8 3.40 -5.21 9.44
C VAL A 8 2.07 -5.97 9.36
N LEU A 9 1.35 -5.84 8.23
CA LEU A 9 0.10 -6.57 8.00
C LEU A 9 0.27 -8.08 8.11
N ALA A 10 1.36 -8.63 7.56
CA ALA A 10 1.66 -10.06 7.65
C ALA A 10 1.84 -10.51 9.11
N GLN A 11 2.59 -9.76 9.92
CA GLN A 11 2.77 -10.06 11.34
C GLN A 11 1.45 -10.02 12.12
N VAL A 12 0.60 -9.04 11.84
CA VAL A 12 -0.71 -8.92 12.51
C VAL A 12 -1.63 -10.07 12.12
N LYS A 13 -1.63 -10.50 10.85
CA LYS A 13 -2.38 -11.70 10.38
C LYS A 13 -1.91 -12.98 11.07
N VAL A 14 -0.60 -13.17 11.21
CA VAL A 14 -0.02 -14.33 11.91
C VAL A 14 -0.46 -14.36 13.39
N ALA A 15 -0.49 -13.19 14.04
CA ALA A 15 -0.93 -13.09 15.43
C ALA A 15 -2.46 -13.28 15.60
N ASN A 16 -3.25 -13.04 14.54
CA ASN A 16 -4.72 -13.05 14.59
C ASN A 16 -5.31 -13.86 13.40
N PRO A 17 -5.17 -15.21 13.39
CA PRO A 17 -5.53 -16.05 12.24
C PRO A 17 -7.04 -16.14 11.94
N GLY A 18 -7.90 -15.70 12.86
CA GLY A 18 -9.36 -15.69 12.70
C GLY A 18 -9.95 -14.31 12.36
N LEU A 19 -9.10 -13.29 12.17
CA LEU A 19 -9.54 -11.94 11.85
C LEU A 19 -9.28 -11.66 10.36
N GLU A 20 -10.34 -11.32 9.63
CA GLU A 20 -10.20 -10.84 8.25
C GLU A 20 -9.90 -9.34 8.27
N PHE A 21 -8.81 -8.94 7.60
CA PHE A 21 -8.43 -7.54 7.44
C PHE A 21 -8.89 -7.08 6.06
N SER A 22 -9.67 -6.00 6.00
CA SER A 22 -9.83 -5.24 4.78
C SER A 22 -8.78 -4.14 4.74
N THR A 23 -7.94 -4.18 3.70
CA THR A 23 -7.04 -3.08 3.35
C THR A 23 -7.56 -2.31 2.13
N GLU A 24 -8.78 -2.61 1.69
CA GLU A 24 -9.43 -1.92 0.59
C GLU A 24 -9.57 -0.44 0.94
N GLY A 25 -9.07 0.44 0.07
CA GLY A 25 -9.01 1.86 0.34
C GLY A 25 -7.94 2.28 1.35
N MET A 26 -7.01 1.42 1.78
CA MET A 26 -5.84 1.88 2.56
C MET A 26 -4.73 2.34 1.60
N GLY A 27 -4.79 3.61 1.18
CA GLY A 27 -3.69 4.30 0.47
C GLY A 27 -2.78 5.07 1.42
N MET A 28 -1.63 5.59 0.93
CA MET A 28 -0.67 6.32 1.77
C MET A 28 -1.27 7.57 2.43
N LEU A 29 -2.25 8.19 1.78
CA LEU A 29 -2.92 9.42 2.24
C LEU A 29 -4.13 9.18 3.14
N ARG A 30 -4.54 7.91 3.34
CA ARG A 30 -5.79 7.55 4.02
C ARG A 30 -5.51 7.13 5.47
N LYS A 31 -6.42 7.47 6.39
CA LYS A 31 -6.29 7.16 7.83
C LYS A 31 -7.56 6.49 8.36
N LEU A 32 -7.40 5.52 9.25
CA LEU A 32 -8.51 4.93 10.00
C LEU A 32 -8.90 5.85 11.18
N VAL A 33 -10.10 6.39 11.15
CA VAL A 33 -10.71 7.21 12.23
C VAL A 33 -12.05 6.56 12.60
N ASP A 34 -12.20 6.17 13.87
CA ASP A 34 -13.41 5.52 14.40
C ASP A 34 -13.88 4.29 13.60
N GLY A 35 -12.92 3.53 13.04
CA GLY A 35 -13.21 2.35 12.21
C GLY A 35 -13.58 2.65 10.77
N GLN A 36 -13.56 3.91 10.35
CA GLN A 36 -13.77 4.33 8.96
C GLN A 36 -12.47 4.83 8.34
N ILE A 37 -12.22 4.43 7.11
CA ILE A 37 -11.11 4.98 6.32
C ILE A 37 -11.55 6.35 5.81
N VAL A 38 -10.82 7.39 6.21
CA VAL A 38 -11.09 8.78 5.82
C VAL A 38 -9.81 9.41 5.26
N ILE A 39 -9.99 10.38 4.37
CA ILE A 39 -8.91 11.21 3.87
C ILE A 39 -8.84 12.47 4.74
N PRO A 40 -7.74 12.69 5.46
CA PRO A 40 -7.53 13.91 6.20
C PRO A 40 -7.68 15.15 5.30
N GLU A 41 -8.29 16.22 5.81
CA GLU A 41 -8.55 17.46 5.07
C GLU A 41 -7.30 17.98 4.33
N GLN A 42 -6.14 17.89 4.99
CA GLN A 42 -4.84 18.30 4.47
C GLN A 42 -4.40 17.53 3.20
N TYR A 43 -4.94 16.33 2.97
CA TYR A 43 -4.63 15.47 1.83
C TYR A 43 -5.78 15.36 0.83
N ARG A 44 -6.93 15.99 1.09
CA ARG A 44 -8.08 15.96 0.17
C ARG A 44 -7.73 16.47 -1.23
N GLN A 45 -6.74 17.35 -1.35
CA GLN A 45 -6.26 17.86 -2.64
C GLN A 45 -5.30 16.90 -3.36
N MET A 46 -4.61 16.01 -2.63
CA MET A 46 -3.65 15.04 -3.18
C MET A 46 -4.26 13.68 -3.47
N GLU A 47 -5.48 13.41 -2.98
CA GLU A 47 -6.23 12.18 -3.28
C GLU A 47 -6.32 11.91 -4.79
N SER A 48 -6.57 12.95 -5.58
CA SER A 48 -6.73 12.82 -7.03
C SER A 48 -5.43 12.48 -7.77
N GLU A 49 -4.26 12.67 -7.15
CA GLU A 49 -2.95 12.32 -7.73
C GLU A 49 -2.48 10.92 -7.28
N ASP A 50 -2.80 10.50 -6.05
CA ASP A 50 -2.41 9.19 -5.48
C ASP A 50 -3.17 8.01 -6.13
N GLU A 51 -4.42 8.23 -6.62
CA GLU A 51 -5.20 7.22 -7.35
C GLU A 51 -4.61 6.88 -8.74
N GLU A 52 -3.75 7.75 -9.30
CA GLU A 52 -3.07 7.51 -10.59
C GLU A 52 -1.69 6.84 -10.40
N GLU A 53 -1.14 6.81 -9.19
CA GLU A 53 0.18 6.22 -8.87
C GLU A 53 0.09 4.74 -8.40
N GLU A 54 -1.11 4.16 -8.24
CA GLU A 54 -1.24 2.71 -8.01
C GLU A 54 -0.98 1.86 -9.28
N GLU A 55 -0.80 2.51 -10.44
CA GLU A 55 -0.32 1.89 -11.70
C GLU A 55 1.18 2.18 -11.96
N VAL A 56 2.06 2.10 -10.96
CA VAL A 56 3.51 2.01 -11.26
C VAL A 56 3.85 0.55 -11.50
N GLU A 57 3.87 0.20 -12.79
CA GLU A 57 4.39 -1.04 -13.35
C GLU A 57 5.75 -1.39 -12.71
N GLU A 58 5.87 -2.59 -12.13
CA GLU A 58 7.19 -3.24 -12.03
C GLU A 58 7.60 -3.66 -13.45
N GLU A 59 7.95 -2.69 -14.30
CA GLU A 59 8.86 -2.96 -15.41
C GLU A 59 10.26 -3.16 -14.81
N ASP A 60 10.56 -4.40 -14.46
CA ASP A 60 11.93 -4.88 -14.25
C ASP A 60 12.70 -4.75 -15.57
N ASN A 61 13.27 -3.57 -15.80
CA ASN A 61 14.16 -3.31 -16.91
C ASN A 61 15.61 -3.44 -16.43
N GLY A 62 16.17 -4.65 -16.53
CA GLY A 62 17.62 -4.82 -16.50
C GLY A 62 18.17 -6.20 -16.16
N ASP A 63 18.18 -7.13 -17.12
CA ASP A 63 19.29 -8.08 -17.22
C ASP A 63 20.02 -7.89 -18.55
N GLY A 64 21.17 -7.24 -18.44
CA GLY A 64 22.08 -7.04 -19.55
C GLY A 64 22.96 -8.28 -19.77
N GLY A 65 23.01 -8.70 -21.03
CA GLY A 65 24.22 -9.25 -21.64
C GLY A 65 24.68 -10.63 -21.18
N ARG A 66 24.48 -11.62 -22.05
CA ARG A 66 25.49 -12.67 -22.23
C ARG A 66 25.62 -13.06 -23.69
N GLU A 67 26.79 -12.73 -24.24
CA GLU A 67 27.36 -13.29 -25.45
C GLU A 67 27.41 -14.82 -25.36
N GLU A 68 27.04 -15.51 -26.44
CA GLU A 68 27.79 -16.58 -27.13
C GLU A 68 26.93 -17.23 -28.23
#